data_AF-U3GHM9-F1
#
_entry.id   AF-U3GHM9-F1
#
_cell.length_a   1.000
_cell.length_b   1.000
_cell.length_c   1.000
_cell.angle_alpha   90.00
_cell.angle_beta   90.00
_cell.angle_gamma   90.00
#
_symmetry.space_group_name_H-M   'P 1'
#
loop_
_entity.id
_entity.type
_entity.pdbx_description
1 polymer ?
#
loop_
_entity_poly.entity_id
_entity_poly.type
_entity_poly.pdbx_seq_one_letter_code
_entity_poly.pdbx_strand_id
1 'polypeptide(L)'
;MNDLEKELAALMIGELNLEDIQLDALTADTPLYGEGFGLDSIDILEVALLISKKYGFELRSGDPDNQKIFASLGSLAAYVAEHRTR
;
A
#
# COMPACT_ATOMS: atom_id res chain seq x y z
N MET A 1 -11.70 -7.34 -4.26
CA MET A 1 -10.36 -6.83 -4.52
C MET A 1 -9.95 -7.12 -5.95
N ASN A 2 -9.38 -6.14 -6.65
CA ASN A 2 -8.80 -6.27 -7.99
C ASN A 2 -7.42 -6.94 -7.93
N ASP A 3 -6.88 -7.38 -9.07
CA ASP A 3 -5.56 -8.04 -9.14
C ASP A 3 -4.44 -7.18 -8.55
N LEU A 4 -4.46 -5.86 -8.79
CA LEU A 4 -3.45 -4.95 -8.24
C LEU A 4 -3.55 -4.81 -6.72
N GLU A 5 -4.75 -4.76 -6.16
CA GLU A 5 -4.95 -4.68 -4.70
C GLU A 5 -4.44 -5.95 -4.01
N LYS A 6 -4.68 -7.12 -4.61
CA LYS A 6 -4.15 -8.39 -4.11
C LYS A 6 -2.63 -8.43 -4.21
N GLU A 7 -2.06 -7.95 -5.30
CA GLU A 7 -0.61 -7.89 -5.47
C GLU A 7 0.05 -6.97 -4.44
N LEU A 8 -0.51 -5.77 -4.23
CA LEU A 8 -0.03 -4.81 -3.24
C LEU A 8 -0.17 -5.35 -1.82
N ALA A 9 -1.31 -5.94 -1.47
CA ALA A 9 -1.52 -6.57 -0.17
C ALA A 9 -0.50 -7.70 0.08
N ALA A 10 -0.29 -8.58 -0.89
CA ALA A 10 0.65 -9.70 -0.76
C ALA A 10 2.08 -9.19 -0.55
N LEU A 11 2.45 -8.15 -1.30
CA LEU A 11 3.74 -7.50 -1.22
C LEU A 11 3.94 -6.81 0.13
N MET A 12 2.94 -6.09 0.63
CA MET A 12 2.99 -5.49 1.97
C MET A 12 3.10 -6.55 3.07
N ILE A 13 2.27 -7.59 3.02
CA ILE A 13 2.30 -8.68 4.01
C ILE A 13 3.67 -9.36 4.04
N GLY A 14 4.25 -9.64 2.87
CA GLY A 14 5.55 -10.30 2.77
C GLY A 14 6.71 -9.42 3.23
N GLU A 15 6.69 -8.13 2.92
CA GLU A 15 7.82 -7.23 3.21
C GLU A 15 7.79 -6.72 4.64
N LEU A 16 6.60 -6.48 5.17
CA LEU A 16 6.38 -6.02 6.54
C LEU A 16 6.23 -7.19 7.53
N ASN A 17 6.38 -8.44 7.07
CA ASN A 17 6.21 -9.66 7.86
C ASN A 17 4.89 -9.70 8.65
N LEU A 18 3.79 -9.29 8.03
CA LEU A 18 2.45 -9.25 8.64
C LEU A 18 1.80 -10.64 8.59
N GLU A 19 2.44 -11.64 9.19
CA GLU A 19 1.98 -13.04 9.17
C GLU A 19 0.60 -13.23 9.82
N ASP A 20 0.21 -12.31 10.70
CA ASP A 20 -1.11 -12.28 11.36
C ASP A 20 -2.24 -11.81 10.41
N ILE A 21 -1.90 -11.22 9.25
CA ILE A 21 -2.86 -10.66 8.31
C ILE A 21 -3.02 -11.58 7.10
N GLN A 22 -4.23 -12.08 6.89
CA GLN A 22 -4.55 -12.88 5.71
C GLN A 22 -5.04 -12.02 4.56
N LEU A 23 -4.53 -12.28 3.36
CA LEU A 23 -4.92 -11.56 2.14
C LEU A 23 -6.42 -11.61 1.85
N ASP A 24 -7.07 -12.74 2.15
CA ASP A 24 -8.51 -12.95 1.97
C ASP A 24 -9.36 -12.17 2.99
N ALA A 25 -8.79 -11.72 4.11
CA ALA A 25 -9.47 -10.90 5.10
C ALA A 25 -9.41 -9.39 4.76
N LEU A 26 -8.56 -9.01 3.79
CA LEU A 26 -8.39 -7.63 3.36
C LEU A 26 -9.45 -7.23 2.33
N THR A 27 -9.71 -5.93 2.25
CA THR A 27 -10.61 -5.30 1.29
C THR A 27 -10.00 -3.99 0.78
N ALA A 28 -10.57 -3.43 -0.28
CA ALA A 28 -10.14 -2.12 -0.81
C ALA A 28 -10.29 -1.00 0.23
N ASP A 29 -11.27 -1.12 1.13
CA ASP A 29 -11.52 -0.18 2.21
C ASP A 29 -10.64 -0.44 3.44
N THR A 30 -9.78 -1.46 3.44
CA THR A 30 -8.92 -1.74 4.60
C THR A 30 -7.93 -0.59 4.82
N PRO A 31 -7.92 0.02 6.01
CA PRO A 31 -6.98 1.08 6.34
C PRO A 31 -5.55 0.55 6.37
N LEU A 32 -4.61 1.32 5.82
CA LEU A 32 -3.19 0.98 5.92
C LEU A 32 -2.64 1.40 7.29
N TYR A 33 -2.99 2.60 7.75
CA TYR A 33 -2.64 3.08 9.08
C TYR A 33 -3.57 2.55 10.16
N GLY A 34 -3.00 2.20 11.32
CA GLY A 34 -3.78 1.91 12.53
C GLY A 34 -4.64 0.64 12.40
N GLU A 35 -5.95 0.72 12.60
CA GLU A 35 -6.85 -0.44 12.59
C GLU A 35 -7.08 -0.95 11.15
N GLY A 36 -6.30 -1.97 10.75
CA GLY A 36 -6.32 -2.57 9.42
C GLY A 36 -5.03 -3.35 9.21
N PHE A 37 -4.10 -2.78 8.43
CA PHE A 37 -2.75 -3.33 8.33
C PHE A 37 -1.88 -3.10 9.58
N GLY A 38 -2.27 -2.20 10.48
CA GLY A 38 -1.47 -1.93 11.67
C GLY A 38 -0.22 -1.10 11.40
N LEU A 39 -0.08 -0.50 10.22
CA LEU A 39 1.18 0.12 9.81
C LEU A 39 1.45 1.38 10.60
N ASP A 40 2.72 1.53 10.97
CA ASP A 40 3.23 2.77 11.52
C ASP A 40 3.82 3.68 10.44
N SER A 41 4.32 4.85 10.86
CA SER A 41 4.91 5.82 9.94
C SER A 41 6.18 5.32 9.24
N ILE A 42 6.89 4.36 9.82
CA ILE A 42 8.12 3.78 9.26
C ILE A 42 7.76 2.76 8.19
N ASP A 43 6.80 1.86 8.48
CA ASP A 43 6.33 0.84 7.55
C ASP A 43 5.82 1.47 6.24
N ILE A 44 5.09 2.58 6.35
CA ILE A 44 4.55 3.31 5.20
C ILE A 44 5.66 3.87 4.31
N LEU A 45 6.76 4.34 4.90
CA LEU A 45 7.91 4.81 4.13
C LEU A 45 8.59 3.68 3.38
N GLU A 46 8.69 2.51 4.00
CA GLU A 46 9.25 1.31 3.38
C GLU A 46 8.39 0.84 2.20
N VAL A 47 7.07 0.76 2.39
CA VAL A 47 6.08 0.50 1.35
C VAL A 47 6.19 1.49 0.20
N ALA A 48 6.26 2.79 0.50
CA ALA A 48 6.37 3.84 -0.51
C ALA A 48 7.63 3.66 -1.38
N LEU A 49 8.76 3.34 -0.73
CA LEU A 49 10.03 3.09 -1.41
C LEU A 49 9.97 1.83 -2.28
N LEU A 50 9.36 0.77 -1.77
CA LEU A 50 9.21 -0.50 -2.47
C LEU A 50 8.31 -0.37 -3.70
N ILE A 51 7.15 0.28 -3.56
CA ILE A 51 6.24 0.56 -4.67
C ILE A 51 6.94 1.44 -5.70
N SER A 52 7.68 2.46 -5.26
CA SER A 52 8.44 3.31 -6.17
C SER A 52 9.45 2.53 -7.00
N LYS A 53 10.20 1.62 -6.37
CA LYS A 53 11.13 0.74 -7.07
C LYS A 53 10.44 -0.25 -8.01
N LYS A 54 9.31 -0.81 -7.60
CA LYS A 54 8.60 -1.86 -8.36
C LYS A 54 7.85 -1.29 -9.57
N TYR A 55 7.13 -0.20 -9.39
CA TYR A 55 6.25 0.39 -10.42
C TYR A 55 6.84 1.61 -11.12
N GLY A 56 8.00 2.11 -10.68
CA GLY A 56 8.76 3.13 -11.39
C GLY A 56 8.28 4.58 -11.20
N PHE A 57 7.59 4.89 -10.10
CA PHE A 57 7.14 6.25 -9.80
C PHE A 57 7.45 6.63 -8.34
N GLU A 58 7.81 7.89 -8.07
CA GLU A 58 8.16 8.31 -6.71
C GLU A 58 6.93 8.62 -5.86
N LEU A 59 6.76 7.90 -4.73
CA LEU A 59 5.89 8.29 -3.63
C LEU A 59 6.68 9.14 -2.64
N ARG A 60 6.41 10.46 -2.60
CA ARG A 60 7.15 11.40 -1.75
C ARG A 60 6.40 11.64 -0.47
N SER A 61 7.02 11.46 0.70
CA SER A 61 6.41 11.65 2.03
C SER A 61 5.75 13.03 2.26
N GLY A 62 6.20 14.06 1.54
CA GLY A 62 5.65 15.41 1.62
C GLY A 62 4.48 15.69 0.66
N ASP A 63 4.01 14.69 -0.09
CA ASP A 63 2.88 14.86 -0.98
C ASP A 63 1.58 15.06 -0.16
N PRO A 64 0.81 16.14 -0.38
CA PRO A 64 -0.46 16.35 0.30
C PRO A 64 -1.47 15.22 0.05
N ASP A 65 -1.33 14.49 -1.06
CA ASP A 65 -2.19 13.36 -1.36
C ASP A 65 -1.75 12.07 -0.66
N ASN A 66 -0.60 12.01 0.02
CA ASN A 66 -0.19 10.82 0.78
C ASN A 66 -1.23 10.37 1.80
N GLN A 67 -1.88 11.31 2.50
CA GLN A 67 -2.92 10.93 3.45
C GLN A 67 -4.09 10.22 2.76
N LYS A 68 -4.37 10.52 1.48
CA LYS A 68 -5.40 9.84 0.70
C LYS A 68 -4.86 8.53 0.09
N ILE A 69 -3.67 8.57 -0.49
CA ILE A 69 -3.01 7.42 -1.13
C ILE A 69 -2.81 6.31 -0.11
N PHE A 70 -2.29 6.65 1.08
CA PHE A 70 -2.08 5.71 2.17
C PHE A 70 -3.29 5.57 3.12
N ALA A 71 -4.47 6.09 2.74
CA ALA A 71 -5.67 5.95 3.57
C ALA A 71 -6.12 4.49 3.65
N SER A 72 -6.17 3.82 2.49
CA SER A 72 -6.61 2.43 2.36
C SER A 72 -5.89 1.73 1.23
N LEU A 73 -5.95 0.39 1.23
CA LEU A 73 -5.38 -0.43 0.17
C LEU A 73 -5.92 -0.06 -1.22
N GLY A 74 -7.22 0.23 -1.32
CA GLY A 74 -7.87 0.61 -2.57
C GLY A 74 -7.37 1.96 -3.10
N SER A 75 -7.17 2.95 -2.23
CA SER A 75 -6.62 4.25 -2.62
C SER A 75 -5.18 4.13 -3.12
N LEU A 76 -4.37 3.31 -2.44
CA LEU A 76 -3.00 3.02 -2.86
C LEU A 76 -2.98 2.31 -4.21
N ALA A 77 -3.82 1.30 -4.38
CA ALA A 77 -3.94 0.57 -5.63
C ALA A 77 -4.43 1.46 -6.78
N ALA A 78 -5.42 2.32 -6.54
CA ALA A 78 -5.88 3.28 -7.55
C ALA A 78 -4.75 4.22 -7.98
N TYR A 79 -4.01 4.76 -7.02
CA TYR A 79 -2.87 5.64 -7.31
C TYR A 79 -1.78 4.92 -8.11
N VAL A 80 -1.40 3.70 -7.69
CA VAL A 80 -0.45 2.85 -8.39
C VAL A 80 -0.95 2.53 -9.81
N ALA A 81 -2.23 2.18 -9.99
CA ALA A 81 -2.79 1.86 -11.30
C ALA A 81 -2.70 3.04 -12.29
N GLU A 82 -2.85 4.26 -11.78
CA GLU A 82 -2.85 5.49 -12.55
C GLU A 82 -1.42 5.99 -12.85
N HIS A 83 -0.47 5.78 -11.93
CA HIS A 83 0.91 6.31 -12.01
C HIS A 83 1.96 5.27 -12.39
N ARG A 84 1.64 3.97 -12.40
CA ARG A 84 2.57 2.93 -12.85
C ARG A 84 3.06 3.26 -14.26
N THR A 85 4.37 3.31 -14.41
CA THR A 85 5.03 3.56 -15.71
C THR A 85 5.68 2.30 -16.26
N ARG A 86 5.60 1.19 -15.51
CA ARG A 86 6.11 -0.15 -15.85
C ARG A 86 5.04 -1.22 -15.73
#